data_AF-A0A1J3GC95-F1
#
_entry.id   AF-A0A1J3GC95-F1
#
_cell.length_a   1.000
_cell.length_b   1.000
_cell.length_c   1.000
_cell.angle_alpha   90.00
_cell.angle_beta   90.00
_cell.angle_gamma   90.00
#
_symmetry.space_group_name_H-M   'P 1'
#
loop_
_entity.id
_entity.type
_entity.pdbx_description
1 polymer ?
#
loop_
_entity_poly.entity_id
_entity_poly.type
_entity_poly.pdbx_seq_one_letter_code
_entity_poly.pdbx_strand_id
1 'polypeptide(L)' 'FDEALEVIAEMKMKPDEAIWGSLLNACKKYGHLDLAEVAVKNLVALSPNNGGYVAMMANLYGEMGNWEAARGARKMIK' A
#
# COMPACT_ATOMS: atom_id res chain seq x y z
N PHE A 1 4.30 1.85 15.08
CA PHE A 1 4.53 1.27 13.74
C PHE A 1 6.01 1.00 13.52
N ASP A 2 6.90 1.71 14.19
CA ASP A 2 8.36 1.55 14.14
C ASP A 2 8.81 0.08 14.30
N GLU A 3 8.38 -0.61 15.35
CA GLU A 3 8.69 -2.04 15.55
C GLU A 3 8.26 -2.92 14.37
N ALA A 4 7.10 -2.64 13.76
CA ALA A 4 6.62 -3.40 12.60
C ALA A 4 7.48 -3.14 11.36
N LEU A 5 7.98 -1.92 11.19
CA LEU A 5 8.90 -1.56 10.11
C LEU A 5 10.30 -2.16 10.33
N GLU A 6 10.78 -2.18 11.57
CA GLU A 6 12.03 -2.85 11.95
C GLU A 6 11.96 -4.34 11.64
N VAL A 7 10.88 -5.02 12.05
CA VAL A 7 10.66 -6.44 11.73
C VAL A 7 10.69 -6.68 10.22
N ILE A 8 10.01 -5.84 9.43
CA ILE A 8 10.00 -5.94 7.97
C ILE A 8 11.40 -5.70 7.37
N ALA A 9 12.15 -4.73 7.92
CA ALA A 9 13.50 -4.39 7.45
C ALA A 9 14.55 -5.46 7.77
N GLU A 10 14.38 -6.19 8.88
CA GLU A 10 15.28 -7.25 9.32
C GLU A 10 15.01 -8.61 8.66
N MET A 11 13.93 -8.74 7.87
CA MET A 11 13.60 -9.99 7.19
C MET A 11 14.71 -10.41 6.22
N LYS A 12 15.22 -11.64 6.40
CA LYS A 12 16.18 -12.27 5.47
C LYS A 12 15.57 -12.63 4.11
N MET A 13 14.25 -12.54 3.99
CA MET A 13 13.49 -12.82 2.79
C MET A 13 12.61 -11.62 2.44
N LYS A 14 12.27 -11.47 1.16
CA LYS A 14 11.39 -10.38 0.74
C LYS A 14 10.00 -10.55 1.39
N PRO A 15 9.42 -9.49 1.98
CA PRO A 15 8.07 -9.56 2.50
C PRO A 15 7.07 -9.84 1.37
N ASP A 16 6.10 -10.69 1.65
CA ASP A 16 5.09 -11.13 0.69
C ASP A 16 3.80 -10.30 0.79
N GLU A 17 2.78 -10.68 0.01
CA GLU A 17 1.49 -9.99 0.01
C GLU A 17 0.79 -10.02 1.37
N ALA A 18 0.98 -11.07 2.18
CA ALA A 18 0.34 -11.18 3.49
C ALA A 18 0.92 -10.15 4.47
N ILE A 19 2.24 -9.94 4.44
CA ILE A 19 2.91 -8.97 5.30
C ILE A 19 2.52 -7.54 4.91
N TRP A 20 2.62 -7.20 3.61
CA TRP A 20 2.24 -5.86 3.15
C TRP A 20 0.75 -5.58 3.31
N GLY A 21 -0.12 -6.58 3.09
CA GLY A 21 -1.56 -6.45 3.32
C GLY A 21 -1.91 -6.22 4.78
N SER A 22 -1.21 -6.90 5.70
CA SER A 22 -1.38 -6.70 7.14
C SER A 22 -0.95 -5.29 7.57
N LEU A 23 0.20 -4.82 7.09
CA LEU A 23 0.68 -3.46 7.35
C LEU A 23 -0.29 -2.42 6.78
N LEU A 24 -0.73 -2.58 5.52
CA LEU A 24 -1.69 -1.67 4.88
C LEU A 24 -2.98 -1.52 5.69
N ASN A 25 -3.58 -2.63 6.12
CA ASN A 25 -4.81 -2.61 6.90
C ASN A 25 -4.63 -1.90 8.25
N ALA A 26 -3.52 -2.16 8.94
CA ALA A 26 -3.21 -1.47 10.19
C ALA A 26 -2.99 0.04 9.95
N CYS A 27 -2.18 0.41 8.96
CA CYS A 27 -1.89 1.80 8.63
C CYS A 27 -3.16 2.59 8.28
N LYS A 28 -4.05 2.02 7.46
CA LYS A 28 -5.35 2.64 7.15
C LYS A 28 -6.24 2.79 8.38
N LYS A 29 -6.31 1.76 9.24
CA LYS A 29 -7.13 1.78 10.45
C LYS A 29 -6.70 2.88 11.44
N TYR A 30 -5.40 3.10 11.57
CA TYR A 30 -4.84 4.05 12.54
C TYR A 30 -4.40 5.39 11.92
N GLY A 31 -4.67 5.62 10.63
CA GLY A 31 -4.42 6.91 9.97
C GLY A 31 -2.97 7.18 9.55
N HIS A 32 -2.12 6.16 9.50
CA HIS A 32 -0.73 6.25 9.00
C HIS A 32 -0.70 6.14 7.47
N LEU A 33 -1.22 7.15 6.78
CA LEU A 33 -1.44 7.11 5.33
C LEU A 33 -0.14 7.03 4.52
N ASP A 34 0.94 7.62 5.03
CA ASP A 34 2.29 7.53 4.49
C ASP A 34 2.81 6.09 4.45
N LEU A 35 2.64 5.36 5.55
CA LEU A 35 3.02 3.94 5.63
C LEU A 35 2.06 3.04 4.84
N ALA A 36 0.78 3.39 4.80
CA ALA A 36 -0.18 2.73 3.92
C ALA A 36 0.23 2.87 2.44
N GLU A 37 0.82 4.00 2.05
CA GLU A 37 1.28 4.24 0.68
C GLU A 37 2.46 3.33 0.33
N VAL A 38 3.41 3.18 1.25
CA VAL A 38 4.52 2.24 1.11
C VAL A 38 4.00 0.82 0.96
N ALA A 39 3.06 0.40 1.81
CA ALA A 39 2.52 -0.95 1.78
C ALA A 39 1.78 -1.25 0.45
N VAL A 40 0.91 -0.33 0.00
CA VAL A 40 0.13 -0.55 -1.23
C VAL A 40 1.01 -0.52 -2.49
N LYS A 41 2.07 0.31 -2.52
CA LYS A 41 3.04 0.30 -3.64
C LYS A 41 3.77 -1.04 -3.74
N ASN A 42 4.16 -1.62 -2.62
CA ASN A 42 4.78 -2.96 -2.61
C ASN A 42 3.78 -4.04 -3.06
N LEU A 43 2.52 -3.98 -2.65
CA LEU A 43 1.48 -4.91 -3.13
C LEU A 43 1.25 -4.80 -4.65
N VAL A 44 1.19 -3.58 -5.19
CA VAL A 44 1.09 -3.36 -6.64
C VAL A 44 2.32 -3.89 -7.37
N ALA A 45 3.52 -3.73 -6.80
CA ALA A 45 4.76 -4.24 -7.40
C ALA A 45 4.83 -5.77 -7.39
N LEU A 46 4.34 -6.42 -6.32
CA LEU A 46 4.29 -7.88 -6.20
C LEU A 46 3.23 -8.49 -7.13
N SER A 47 2.08 -7.83 -7.26
CA SER A 47 0.95 -8.31 -8.07
C SER A 47 0.38 -7.21 -8.98
N PRO A 48 1.09 -6.83 -10.07
CA PRO A 48 0.69 -5.73 -10.95
C PRO A 48 -0.65 -5.93 -11.65
N ASN A 49 -1.07 -7.19 -11.83
CA ASN A 49 -2.34 -7.55 -12.47
C ASN A 49 -3.51 -7.56 -11.49
N ASN A 50 -3.28 -7.35 -10.20
CA ASN A 50 -4.34 -7.26 -9.20
C ASN A 50 -4.94 -5.84 -9.20
N GLY A 51 -6.02 -5.67 -9.96
CA GLY A 51 -6.76 -4.40 -10.02
C GLY A 51 -7.28 -3.92 -8.65
N GLY A 52 -7.45 -4.83 -7.69
CA GLY A 52 -7.81 -4.49 -6.31
C GLY A 52 -6.75 -3.65 -5.61
N TYR A 53 -5.46 -3.98 -5.76
CA TYR A 53 -4.37 -3.19 -5.16
C TYR A 53 -4.23 -1.80 -5.82
N VAL A 54 -4.44 -1.72 -7.14
CA VAL A 54 -4.46 -0.44 -7.85
C VAL A 54 -5.64 0.43 -7.40
N ALA A 55 -6.82 -0.16 -7.19
CA ALA A 55 -7.98 0.54 -6.64
C ALA A 55 -7.76 1.01 -5.19
N MET A 56 -7.13 0.19 -4.34
CA MET A 56 -6.75 0.59 -2.99
C MET A 56 -5.77 1.78 -3.00
N MET A 57 -4.78 1.76 -3.89
CA MET A 57 -3.83 2.87 -4.06
C MET A 57 -4.54 4.16 -4.50
N ALA A 58 -5.48 4.08 -5.44
CA ALA A 58 -6.28 5.23 -5.85
C ALA A 58 -7.12 5.82 -4.71
N ASN A 59 -7.71 4.97 -3.88
CA ASN A 59 -8.51 5.41 -2.73
C ASN A 59 -7.62 6.07 -1.67
N LEU A 60 -6.47 5.47 -1.37
CA LEU A 60 -5.51 6.04 -0.43
C LEU A 60 -5.05 7.44 -0.86
N TYR A 61 -4.70 7.64 -2.13
CA TYR A 61 -4.35 8.97 -2.62
C TYR A 61 -5.50 9.97 -2.50
N GLY A 62 -6.75 9.53 -2.64
CA GLY A 62 -7.92 10.36 -2.36
C GLY A 62 -8.03 10.77 -0.88
N GLU A 63 -7.81 9.81 0.03
CA GLU A 63 -7.79 10.06 1.48
C GLU A 63 -6.66 11.04 1.89
N MET A 64 -5.52 11.00 1.20
CA MET A 64 -4.41 11.95 1.38
C MET A 64 -4.63 13.32 0.70
N GLY A 65 -5.74 13.51 -0.02
CA GLY A 65 -6.02 14.72 -0.80
C GLY A 65 -5.20 14.85 -2.11
N ASN A 66 -4.43 13.83 -2.48
CA ASN A 66 -3.66 13.77 -3.72
C ASN A 66 -4.55 13.28 -4.88
N TRP A 67 -5.48 14.14 -5.30
CA TRP A 67 -6.45 13.81 -6.34
C TRP A 67 -5.83 13.51 -7.71
N GLU A 68 -4.66 14.07 -8.00
CA GLU A 68 -3.94 13.80 -9.25
C GLU A 68 -3.41 12.36 -9.28
N ALA A 69 -2.70 11.94 -8.23
CA ALA A 69 -2.22 10.57 -8.12
C ALA A 69 -3.38 9.56 -8.08
N ALA A 70 -4.49 9.90 -7.41
CA ALA A 70 -5.70 9.09 -7.40
C ALA A 70 -6.27 8.87 -8.81
N ARG A 71 -6.36 9.94 -9.63
CA ARG A 71 -6.80 9.82 -11.03
C ARG A 71 -5.82 9.01 -11.87
N GLY A 72 -4.51 9.19 -11.68
CA GLY A 72 -3.47 8.40 -12.35
C GLY A 72 -3.62 6.91 -12.06
N ALA A 73 -3.79 6.54 -10.78
CA ALA A 73 -4.02 5.17 -10.36
C ALA A 73 -5.29 4.57 -10.97
N ARG A 74 -6.41 5.32 -10.99
CA ARG A 74 -7.68 4.83 -11.59
C ARG A 74 -7.57 4.52 -13.08
N LYS A 75 -6.71 5.22 -13.83
CA LYS A 75 -6.47 4.94 -15.26
C LYS A 75 -5.71 3.62 -15.49
N MET A 76 -5.05 3.09 -14.47
CA MET A 76 -4.34 1.81 -14.54
C MET A 76 -5.24 0.62 -14.22
N ILE A 77 -6.43 0.86 -13.67
CA ILE A 77 -7.45 -0.16 -13.45
C ILE A 77 -8.04 -0.51 -14.83
N LYS A 78 -7.95 -1.79 -15.21
CA LYS A 78 -8.60 -2.32 -16.42
C LYS A 78 -10.04 -2.70 -16.13
#